data_AF-A0A846LXN7-F1
#
_entry.id   AF-A0A846LXN7-F1
#
_cell.length_a   1.000
_cell.length_b   1.000
_cell.length_c   1.000
_cell.angle_alpha   90.00
_cell.angle_beta   90.00
_cell.angle_gamma   90.00
#
_symmetry.space_group_name_H-M   'P 1'
#
loop_
_entity.id
_entity.type
_entity.pdbx_description
1 polymer ?
#
loop_
_entity_poly.entity_id
_entity_poly.type
_entity_poly.pdbx_seq_one_letter_code
_entity_poly.pdbx_strand_id
1 'polypeptide(L)'
;MPDHLTVTSWDDLALALEDVDRRLGPPVPVRVRWSGEWHEPALLHGWQQSEDRGDGWLGCVEYHRVTAPGFAFAVGRWTPAWNIERVQDDAPPF
;
A
#
# COMPACT_ATOMS: atom_id res chain seq x y z
N MET A 1 13.41 -2.71 -22.76
CA MET A 1 12.04 -3.15 -22.43
C MET A 1 11.88 -2.92 -20.95
N PRO A 2 11.07 -1.96 -20.47
CA PRO A 2 10.89 -1.81 -19.04
C PRO A 2 10.08 -2.99 -18.52
N ASP A 3 10.64 -3.65 -17.52
CA ASP A 3 10.10 -4.85 -16.91
C ASP A 3 8.67 -4.63 -16.45
N HIS A 4 7.82 -5.48 -17.00
CA HIS A 4 6.41 -5.65 -16.72
C HIS A 4 6.16 -5.68 -15.21
N LEU A 5 5.56 -4.62 -14.67
CA LEU A 5 4.73 -4.75 -13.48
C LEU A 5 3.55 -5.63 -13.88
N THR A 6 3.74 -6.94 -13.74
CA THR A 6 2.67 -7.93 -13.90
C THR A 6 1.66 -7.67 -12.78
N VAL A 7 0.66 -6.84 -13.05
CA VAL A 7 -0.49 -6.63 -12.18
C VAL A 7 -1.28 -7.93 -12.19
N THR A 8 -0.97 -8.81 -11.24
CA THR A 8 -1.66 -10.08 -11.06
C THR A 8 -2.92 -9.86 -10.22
N SER A 9 -4.07 -10.01 -10.87
CA SER A 9 -5.41 -10.07 -10.30
C SER A 9 -5.97 -8.83 -9.59
N TRP A 10 -7.26 -8.65 -9.79
CA TRP A 10 -8.01 -7.44 -9.54
C TRP A 10 -8.36 -7.14 -8.08
N ASP A 11 -7.82 -7.82 -7.06
CA ASP A 11 -8.19 -7.56 -5.67
C ASP A 11 -7.10 -7.86 -4.62
N ASP A 12 -5.83 -7.63 -4.96
CA ASP A 12 -4.73 -7.74 -3.98
C ASP A 12 -4.95 -6.83 -2.76
N LEU A 13 -5.60 -5.67 -2.93
CA LEU A 13 -5.91 -4.76 -1.83
C LEU A 13 -7.03 -5.29 -0.93
N ALA A 14 -8.12 -5.81 -1.49
CA ALA A 14 -9.24 -6.30 -0.68
C ALA A 14 -8.83 -7.50 0.17
N LEU A 15 -8.14 -8.47 -0.44
CA LEU A 15 -7.56 -9.61 0.28
C LEU A 15 -6.50 -9.17 1.29
N ALA A 16 -5.65 -8.19 0.93
CA ALA A 16 -4.68 -7.64 1.88
C ALA A 16 -5.36 -6.99 3.09
N LEU A 17 -6.45 -6.26 2.88
CA LEU A 17 -7.19 -5.60 3.97
C LEU A 17 -7.86 -6.61 4.91
N GLU A 18 -8.29 -7.77 4.42
CA GLU A 18 -8.79 -8.88 5.26
C GLU A 18 -7.70 -9.47 6.16
N ASP A 19 -6.47 -9.51 5.65
CA ASP A 19 -5.29 -10.13 6.26
C ASP A 19 -4.47 -9.20 7.17
N VAL A 20 -4.73 -7.89 7.16
CA VAL A 20 -4.06 -6.90 8.01
C VAL A 20 -4.40 -7.12 9.48
N ASP A 21 -3.39 -7.09 10.34
CA ASP A 21 -3.61 -7.13 11.79
C ASP A 21 -4.41 -5.90 12.24
N ARG A 22 -5.58 -6.15 12.82
CA ARG A 22 -6.70 -5.21 12.97
C ARG A 22 -6.34 -4.03 13.89
N ARG A 23 -5.76 -2.98 13.33
CA ARG A 23 -5.85 -1.61 13.86
C ARG A 23 -6.46 -0.73 12.79
N LEU A 24 -7.79 -0.57 12.86
CA LEU A 24 -8.64 0.24 11.99
C LEU A 24 -8.40 1.76 12.17
N GLY A 25 -7.14 2.18 12.23
CA GLY A 25 -6.80 3.59 12.13
C GLY A 25 -7.03 4.09 10.70
N PRO A 26 -7.14 5.41 10.49
CA PRO A 26 -7.13 5.95 9.15
C PRO A 26 -5.82 5.55 8.42
N PRO A 27 -5.85 5.28 7.11
CA PRO A 27 -4.66 4.96 6.34
C PRO A 27 -3.63 6.08 6.43
N VAL A 28 -2.36 5.72 6.59
CA VAL A 28 -1.27 6.69 6.79
C VAL A 28 -0.62 7.03 5.44
N PRO A 29 -0.40 8.31 5.11
CA PRO A 29 0.38 8.69 3.93
C PRO A 29 1.81 8.15 3.99
N VAL A 30 2.20 7.45 2.93
CA VAL A 30 3.53 6.87 2.77
C VAL A 30 4.05 7.10 1.35
N ARG A 31 5.35 7.02 1.20
CA ARG A 31 6.02 6.80 -0.07
C ARG A 31 6.55 5.38 -0.12
N VAL A 32 6.50 4.77 -1.29
CA VAL A 32 6.91 3.37 -1.45
C VAL A 32 7.93 3.19 -2.55
N ARG A 33 8.90 2.31 -2.30
CA ARG A 33 9.96 1.99 -3.25
C ARG A 33 9.63 0.71 -4.00
N TRP A 34 9.33 0.84 -5.28
CA TRP A 34 9.08 -0.29 -6.19
C TRP A 34 9.95 -0.18 -7.43
N SER A 35 10.52 -1.31 -7.84
CA SER A 35 11.44 -1.40 -8.99
C SER A 35 12.59 -0.39 -8.94
N GLY A 36 13.01 0.01 -7.73
CA GLY A 36 14.10 0.96 -7.48
C GLY A 36 13.66 2.43 -7.36
N GLU A 37 12.43 2.76 -7.74
CA GLU A 37 11.89 4.13 -7.76
C GLU A 37 10.92 4.37 -6.60
N TRP A 38 10.84 5.62 -6.13
CA TRP A 38 9.88 6.05 -5.11
C TRP A 38 8.58 6.51 -5.77
N HIS A 39 7.44 6.04 -5.24
CA HIS A 39 6.09 6.33 -5.72
C HIS A 39 5.26 7.01 -4.63
N GLU A 40 4.59 8.10 -5.02
CA GLU A 40 3.64 8.88 -4.22
C GLU A 40 2.50 9.36 -5.16
N PRO A 41 1.25 9.52 -4.68
CA PRO A 41 0.80 9.27 -3.32
C PRO A 41 0.53 7.78 -3.06
N ALA A 42 0.80 7.31 -1.84
CA ALA A 42 0.41 5.97 -1.38
C ALA A 42 -0.12 6.02 0.07
N LEU A 43 -1.00 5.07 0.41
CA LEU A 43 -1.67 4.97 1.71
C LEU A 43 -1.39 3.60 2.32
N LEU A 44 -0.84 3.58 3.53
CA LEU A 44 -0.63 2.38 4.32
C LEU A 44 -1.85 2.10 5.20
N HIS A 45 -2.51 0.98 4.94
CA HIS A 45 -3.70 0.53 5.68
C HIS A 45 -3.38 -0.30 6.92
N GLY A 46 -2.22 -0.95 6.94
CA GLY A 46 -1.75 -1.68 8.11
C GLY A 46 -0.64 -2.66 7.80
N TRP A 47 -0.31 -3.49 8.78
CA TRP A 47 0.84 -4.39 8.74
C TRP A 47 0.42 -5.84 8.95
N GLN A 48 1.17 -6.75 8.34
CA GLN A 48 1.07 -8.18 8.56
C GLN A 48 2.48 -8.75 8.67
N GLN A 49 2.70 -9.63 9.64
CA GLN A 49 3.94 -10.41 9.72
C GLN A 49 3.81 -11.61 8.77
N SER A 50 4.79 -11.81 7.90
CA SER A 50 4.80 -12.96 6.98
C SER A 50 6.21 -13.52 6.88
N GLU A 51 6.34 -14.81 7.20
CA GLU A 51 7.58 -15.57 7.02
C GLU A 51 7.70 -16.02 5.55
N ASP A 52 6.59 -16.43 4.93
CA ASP A 52 6.56 -16.96 3.55
C ASP A 52 6.93 -15.96 2.45
N ARG A 53 6.66 -14.66 2.67
CA ARG A 53 6.81 -13.60 1.64
C ARG A 53 8.04 -12.71 1.84
N GLY A 54 8.95 -13.10 2.73
CA GLY A 54 10.27 -12.46 2.86
C GLY A 54 10.73 -12.16 4.29
N ASP A 55 10.51 -13.07 5.24
CA ASP A 55 11.01 -12.98 6.63
C ASP A 55 10.87 -11.57 7.22
N GLY A 56 9.65 -11.08 7.40
CA GLY A 56 9.46 -9.76 7.99
C GLY A 56 8.03 -9.20 7.97
N TRP A 57 7.95 -7.88 8.14
CA TRP A 57 6.71 -7.12 8.11
C TRP A 57 6.38 -6.66 6.69
N LEU A 58 5.14 -6.89 6.27
CA LEU A 58 4.55 -6.39 5.04
C LEU A 58 3.51 -5.32 5.36
N GLY A 59 3.55 -4.21 4.64
CA GLY A 59 2.53 -3.17 4.69
C GLY A 59 1.52 -3.35 3.56
N CYS A 60 0.24 -3.27 3.88
CA CYS A 60 -0.83 -3.19 2.90
C CYS A 60 -0.90 -1.76 2.36
N VAL A 61 -0.39 -1.55 1.14
CA VAL A 61 -0.25 -0.21 0.56
C VAL A 61 -1.19 -0.04 -0.62
N GLU A 62 -2.08 0.94 -0.55
CA GLU A 62 -2.85 1.44 -1.68
C GLU A 62 -2.07 2.54 -2.42
N TYR A 63 -2.07 2.52 -3.75
CA TYR A 63 -1.33 3.49 -4.57
C TYR A 63 -2.15 4.09 -5.71
N HIS A 64 -3.39 3.63 -5.91
CA HIS A 64 -4.27 4.18 -6.92
C HIS A 64 -5.72 4.09 -6.43
N ARG A 65 -6.48 5.17 -6.60
CA ARG A 65 -7.91 5.21 -6.28
C ARG A 65 -8.64 6.02 -7.33
N VAL A 66 -9.80 5.52 -7.75
CA VAL A 66 -10.73 6.25 -8.61
C VAL A 66 -12.08 6.27 -7.92
N THR A 67 -12.66 7.47 -7.85
CA THR A 67 -14.01 7.68 -7.33
C THR A 67 -14.83 8.37 -8.42
N ALA A 68 -15.97 7.78 -8.78
CA ALA A 68 -16.93 8.33 -9.73
C ALA A 68 -18.36 8.19 -9.13
N PRO A 69 -19.35 8.96 -9.62
CA PRO A 69 -20.73 8.78 -9.17
C PRO A 69 -21.19 7.32 -9.37
N GLY A 70 -21.53 6.64 -8.28
CA GLY A 70 -22.02 5.26 -8.28
C GLY A 70 -20.92 4.17 -8.32
N PHE A 71 -19.63 4.53 -8.32
CA PHE A 71 -18.54 3.56 -8.38
C PHE A 71 -17.25 4.08 -7.74
N ALA A 72 -16.55 3.23 -6.99
CA ALA A 72 -15.20 3.49 -6.53
C ALA A 72 -14.36 2.22 -6.58
N PHE A 73 -13.09 2.34 -6.92
CA PHE A 73 -12.12 1.26 -6.78
C PHE A 73 -10.77 1.81 -6.31
N ALA A 74 -10.01 0.94 -5.65
CA ALA A 74 -8.66 1.20 -5.22
C ALA A 74 -7.77 0.02 -5.56
N VAL A 75 -6.51 0.29 -5.85
CA VAL A 75 -5.49 -0.72 -6.15
C VAL A 75 -4.37 -0.57 -5.13
N GLY A 76 -3.93 -1.72 -4.64
CA GLY A 76 -2.90 -1.81 -3.62
C GLY A 76 -2.15 -3.12 -3.69
N ARG A 77 -1.07 -3.19 -2.94
CA ARG A 77 -0.12 -4.30 -2.94
C ARG A 77 0.57 -4.43 -1.59
N TRP A 78 0.80 -5.66 -1.17
CA TRP A 78 1.71 -5.98 -0.06
C TRP A 78 3.15 -5.55 -0.37
N THR A 79 3.68 -4.66 0.47
CA THR A 79 5.01 -4.09 0.28
C THR A 79 5.89 -4.35 1.51
N PRO A 80 7.13 -4.85 1.34
CA PRO A 80 8.03 -5.03 2.48
C PRO A 80 8.30 -3.73 3.24
N ALA A 81 8.38 -3.81 4.57
CA ALA A 81 8.52 -2.65 5.43
C ALA A 81 9.72 -1.74 5.09
N TRP A 82 10.85 -2.31 4.66
CA TRP A 82 12.05 -1.55 4.26
C TRP A 82 11.88 -0.77 2.95
N ASN A 83 10.80 -1.00 2.21
CA ASN A 83 10.43 -0.24 1.01
C ASN A 83 9.32 0.78 1.30
N ILE A 84 8.93 0.99 2.56
CA ILE A 84 7.87 1.92 2.94
C ILE A 84 8.46 2.98 3.86
N GLU A 85 8.28 4.24 3.49
CA GLU A 85 8.64 5.36 4.34
C GLU A 85 7.40 6.23 4.57
N ARG A 86 7.18 6.66 5.82
CA ARG A 86 6.14 7.65 6.09
C ARG A 86 6.50 8.93 5.37
N VAL A 87 5.51 9.55 4.71
CA VAL A 87 5.68 10.94 4.29
C VAL A 87 5.76 11.74 5.58
N GLN A 88 6.95 12.27 5.89
CA GLN A 88 7.11 13.27 6.93
C GLN A 88 6.49 14.55 6.39
N ASP A 89 5.20 14.72 6.62
CA ASP A 89 4.64 16.06 6.67
C ASP A 89 4.38 16.39 8.14
N ASP A 90 5.07 17.44 8.57
CA ASP A 90 4.67 18.29 9.69
C ASP A 90 3.15 18.46 9.70
N ALA A 91 2.61 18.60 10.92
CA ALA A 91 1.20 18.79 11.23
C ALA A 91 0.41 19.55 10.14
N PRO A 92 -0.87 19.19 9.90
CA PRO A 92 -1.68 19.96 8.97
C PRO A 92 -1.73 21.42 9.45
N PRO A 93 -1.58 22.45 8.59
CA PRO A 93 -2.36 23.64 8.83
C PRO A 93 -3.84 23.26 8.61
N PHE A 94 -4.72 23.98 9.29
CA PHE A 94 -6.20 23.90 9.29
C PHE A 94 -6.80 22.95 10.34
#